data_AF-A0A940NZA8-F1
#
_entry.id   AF-A0A940NZA8-F1
#
_cell.length_a   1.000
_cell.length_b   1.000
_cell.length_c   1.000
_cell.angle_alpha   90.00
_cell.angle_beta   90.00
_cell.angle_gamma   90.00
#
_symmetry.space_group_name_H-M   'P 1'
#
loop_
_entity.id
_entity.type
_entity.pdbx_description
1 polymer ?
#
loop_
_entity_poly.entity_id
_entity_poly.type
_entity_poly.pdbx_seq_one_letter_code
_entity_poly.pdbx_strand_id
1 'polypeptide(L)'
;KYFTEILGHSKSQRITTMITSVIEHGGEEMDMMPPIRQAHDALHKFLYQNVYSGSAAKTEDHKAQELIRRLYAYYCEHPQEMPADYQALAERFTVERAVCDYIAGMSDDYAIWDYEKLFIPRSWDVR
;
A
#
# COMPACT_ATOMS: atom_id res chain seq x y z
N LYS A 1 1.64 20.02 21.30
CA LYS A 1 2.45 20.22 20.06
C LYS A 1 1.66 21.19 19.21
N TYR A 2 2.26 22.27 18.71
CA TYR A 2 1.50 23.37 18.08
C TYR A 2 0.51 22.91 16.98
N PHE A 3 0.82 21.85 16.22
CA PHE A 3 -0.09 21.33 15.20
C PHE A 3 -1.42 20.79 15.75
N THR A 4 -1.52 20.37 17.01
CA THR A 4 -2.81 19.96 17.59
C THR A 4 -3.67 21.16 17.98
N GLU A 5 -3.07 22.32 18.19
CA GLU A 5 -3.80 23.57 18.44
C GLU A 5 -4.41 24.11 17.14
N ILE A 6 -3.70 23.93 16.01
CA ILE A 6 -4.16 24.35 14.67
C ILE A 6 -5.14 23.33 14.08
N LEU A 7 -4.79 22.04 14.09
CA LEU A 7 -5.60 21.00 13.44
C LEU A 7 -6.72 20.49 14.36
N GLY A 8 -6.54 20.57 15.68
CA GLY A 8 -7.49 20.06 16.66
C GLY A 8 -7.01 18.81 17.42
N HIS A 9 -7.67 18.58 18.55
CA HIS A 9 -7.25 17.60 19.55
C HIS A 9 -7.82 16.19 19.30
N SER A 10 -8.94 16.07 18.60
CA SER A 10 -9.51 14.77 18.19
C SER A 10 -9.22 14.42 16.73
N LYS A 11 -9.34 13.13 16.37
CA LYS A 11 -9.25 12.67 14.97
C LYS A 11 -10.26 13.40 14.08
N SER A 12 -11.51 13.51 14.55
CA SER A 12 -12.59 14.15 13.79
C SER A 12 -12.29 15.64 13.55
N GLN A 13 -11.83 16.36 14.59
CA GLN A 13 -11.46 17.78 14.45
C GLN A 13 -10.36 17.98 13.41
N ARG A 14 -9.30 17.17 13.45
CA ARG A 14 -8.20 17.25 12.46
C ARG A 14 -8.69 17.03 11.04
N ILE A 15 -9.51 16.00 10.82
CA ILE A 15 -10.07 15.71 9.50
C ILE A 15 -10.93 16.87 9.01
N THR A 16 -11.85 17.36 9.84
CA THR A 16 -12.72 18.49 9.50
C THR A 16 -11.90 19.73 9.14
N THR A 17 -10.93 20.13 9.98
CA THR A 17 -10.09 21.30 9.72
C THR A 17 -9.32 21.20 8.40
N MET A 18 -8.73 20.03 8.10
CA MET A 18 -8.00 19.84 6.84
C MET A 18 -8.93 19.87 5.61
N ILE A 19 -10.08 19.19 5.68
CA ILE A 19 -11.05 19.16 4.57
C ILE A 19 -11.62 20.56 4.32
N THR A 20 -12.07 21.26 5.36
CA THR A 20 -12.58 22.63 5.24
C THR A 20 -11.53 23.54 4.61
N SER A 21 -10.26 23.42 5.02
CA SER A 21 -9.18 24.21 4.45
C SER A 21 -8.96 23.97 2.96
N VAL A 22 -9.05 22.72 2.49
CA VAL A 22 -8.96 22.40 1.05
C VAL A 22 -10.16 22.94 0.29
N ILE A 23 -11.38 22.85 0.85
CA ILE A 23 -12.59 23.36 0.19
C ILE A 23 -12.54 24.88 0.04
N GLU A 24 -12.08 25.58 1.08
CA GLU A 24 -11.99 27.05 1.09
C GLU A 24 -10.87 27.58 0.19
N HIS A 25 -9.73 26.90 0.13
CA HIS A 25 -8.58 27.30 -0.70
C HIS A 25 -8.64 26.76 -2.13
N GLY A 26 -9.41 25.69 -2.36
CA GLY A 26 -9.55 24.97 -3.63
C GLY A 26 -10.02 25.79 -4.83
N GLY A 27 -10.59 26.98 -4.59
CA GLY A 27 -10.92 27.95 -5.65
C GLY A 27 -9.70 28.67 -6.24
N GLU A 28 -8.57 28.67 -5.54
CA GLU A 28 -7.31 29.29 -5.95
C GLU A 28 -6.28 28.21 -6.31
N GLU A 29 -6.02 27.28 -5.38
CA GLU A 29 -5.09 26.16 -5.54
C GLU A 29 -5.68 24.89 -4.91
N MET A 30 -5.47 23.73 -5.55
CA MET A 30 -5.88 22.42 -4.99
C MET A 30 -4.95 21.99 -3.84
N ASP A 31 -4.86 22.80 -2.78
CA ASP A 31 -4.08 22.55 -1.57
C ASP A 31 -4.82 23.08 -0.32
N MET A 32 -4.30 22.77 0.87
CA MET A 32 -4.71 23.39 2.12
C MET A 32 -4.19 24.83 2.21
N MET A 33 -4.88 25.68 2.96
CA MET A 33 -4.36 27.00 3.32
C MET A 33 -2.98 26.86 3.99
N PRO A 34 -2.05 27.81 3.75
CA PRO A 34 -0.67 27.73 4.25
C PRO A 34 -0.49 27.35 5.74
N PRO A 35 -1.23 27.93 6.72
CA PRO A 35 -1.07 27.55 8.12
C PRO A 35 -1.53 26.11 8.43
N ILE A 36 -2.56 25.62 7.74
CA ILE A 36 -3.08 24.25 7.89
C ILE A 36 -2.11 23.27 7.25
N ARG A 37 -1.58 23.61 6.07
CA ARG A 37 -0.53 22.85 5.38
C ARG A 37 0.71 22.67 6.25
N GLN A 38 1.20 23.76 6.86
CA GLN A 38 2.37 23.70 7.74
C GLN A 38 2.12 22.82 8.98
N ALA A 39 0.93 22.89 9.58
CA ALA A 39 0.56 22.05 10.72
C ALA A 39 0.41 20.57 10.31
N HIS A 40 -0.18 20.30 9.14
CA HIS A 40 -0.24 18.96 8.55
C HIS A 40 1.15 18.37 8.36
N ASP A 41 2.08 19.12 7.76
CA ASP A 41 3.43 18.63 7.47
C ASP A 41 4.21 18.33 8.76
N ALA A 42 4.01 19.12 9.82
CA ALA A 42 4.59 18.84 11.13
C ALA A 42 3.99 17.60 11.80
N LEU A 43 2.67 17.39 11.68
CA LEU A 43 2.01 16.16 12.14
C LEU A 43 2.52 14.95 11.35
N HIS A 44 2.59 15.05 10.02
CA HIS A 44 3.07 13.99 9.14
C HIS A 44 4.52 13.62 9.46
N LYS A 45 5.41 14.61 9.63
CA LYS A 45 6.80 14.39 10.07
C LYS A 45 6.87 13.67 11.42
N PHE A 46 6.03 14.07 12.38
CA PHE A 46 5.97 13.41 13.67
C PHE A 46 5.54 11.93 13.54
N LEU A 47 4.48 11.66 12.78
CA LEU A 47 4.02 10.29 12.53
C LEU A 47 5.07 9.47 11.80
N TYR A 48 5.74 10.05 10.80
CA TYR A 48 6.82 9.40 10.09
C TYR A 48 7.93 8.95 11.04
N GLN A 49 8.42 9.85 11.87
CA GLN A 49 9.51 9.57 12.81
C GLN A 49 9.17 8.55 13.90
N ASN A 50 7.91 8.47 14.32
CA ASN A 50 7.53 7.75 15.54
C ASN A 50 6.67 6.50 15.27
N VAL A 51 6.03 6.41 14.12
CA VAL A 51 5.12 5.31 13.76
C VAL A 51 5.64 4.56 12.53
N TYR A 52 6.05 5.28 11.49
CA TYR A 52 6.45 4.67 10.23
C TYR A 52 7.95 4.29 10.19
N SER A 53 8.85 5.09 10.76
CA SER A 53 10.29 4.81 10.79
C SER A 53 10.69 4.08 12.06
N GLY A 54 10.65 2.74 12.05
CA GLY A 54 11.17 1.90 13.13
C GLY A 54 10.16 1.02 13.86
N SER A 55 8.96 0.83 13.30
CA SER A 55 8.01 -0.16 13.82
C SER A 55 8.41 -1.59 13.46
N ALA A 56 7.88 -2.58 14.20
CA ALA A 56 8.01 -4.00 13.90
C ALA A 56 7.55 -4.38 12.47
N ALA A 57 6.79 -3.51 11.80
CA ALA A 57 6.43 -3.66 10.39
C ALA A 57 7.67 -3.73 9.46
N LYS A 58 8.77 -3.04 9.78
CA LYS A 58 9.99 -3.08 8.95
C LYS A 58 10.65 -4.46 8.84
N THR A 59 10.46 -5.33 9.83
CA THR A 59 10.93 -6.72 9.76
C THR A 59 10.07 -7.56 8.83
N GLU A 60 8.76 -7.27 8.77
CA GLU A 60 7.85 -7.93 7.83
C GLU A 60 7.96 -7.34 6.41
N ASP A 61 8.36 -6.08 6.26
CA ASP A 61 8.60 -5.44 4.94
C ASP A 61 9.57 -6.26 4.08
N HIS A 62 10.63 -6.82 4.66
CA HIS A 62 11.58 -7.66 3.92
C HIS A 62 10.92 -8.97 3.43
N LYS A 63 10.08 -9.59 4.25
CA LYS A 63 9.36 -10.82 3.87
C LYS A 63 8.32 -10.53 2.80
N ALA A 64 7.57 -9.44 2.95
CA ALA A 64 6.60 -8.99 1.96
C ALA A 64 7.27 -8.67 0.60
N GLN A 65 8.42 -8.00 0.62
CA GLN A 65 9.22 -7.75 -0.58
C GLN A 65 9.68 -9.05 -1.25
N GLU A 66 10.20 -10.02 -0.49
CA GLU A 66 10.63 -11.30 -1.05
C GLU A 66 9.45 -12.12 -1.59
N LEU A 67 8.31 -12.10 -0.88
CA LEU A 67 7.07 -12.73 -1.33
C LEU A 67 6.64 -12.17 -2.68
N ILE A 68 6.54 -10.85 -2.81
CA ILE A 68 6.16 -10.20 -4.08
C ILE A 68 7.19 -10.51 -5.16
N ARG A 69 8.49 -10.47 -4.85
CA ARG A 69 9.56 -10.80 -5.82
C ARG A 69 9.42 -12.22 -6.36
N ARG A 70 9.08 -13.18 -5.50
CA ARG A 70 8.90 -14.59 -5.86
C ARG A 70 7.65 -14.82 -6.70
N LEU A 71 6.51 -14.23 -6.31
CA LEU A 71 5.29 -14.29 -7.11
C LEU A 71 5.50 -13.65 -8.49
N TYR A 72 6.15 -12.49 -8.53
CA TYR A 72 6.45 -11.79 -9.78
C TYR A 72 7.29 -12.65 -10.72
N ALA A 73 8.39 -13.22 -10.23
CA ALA A 73 9.26 -14.07 -11.03
C ALA A 73 8.50 -15.30 -11.55
N TYR A 74 7.72 -15.95 -10.68
CA TYR A 74 6.95 -17.13 -11.03
C TYR A 74 5.95 -16.87 -12.16
N TYR A 75 5.12 -15.83 -12.04
CA TYR A 75 4.10 -15.54 -13.04
C TYR A 75 4.67 -14.93 -14.33
N CYS A 76 5.87 -14.34 -14.29
CA CYS A 76 6.58 -13.98 -15.52
C CYS A 76 7.04 -15.23 -16.30
N GLU A 77 7.47 -16.27 -15.59
CA GLU A 77 7.86 -17.56 -16.19
C GLU A 77 6.64 -18.42 -16.57
N HIS A 78 5.51 -18.26 -15.87
CA HIS A 78 4.30 -19.07 -16.01
C HIS A 78 3.04 -18.22 -16.21
N PRO A 79 2.97 -17.37 -17.26
CA PRO A 79 1.85 -16.45 -17.45
C PRO A 79 0.50 -17.17 -17.59
N GLN A 80 0.48 -18.41 -18.09
CA GLN A 80 -0.70 -19.27 -18.22
C GLN A 80 -1.33 -19.68 -16.87
N GLU A 81 -0.63 -19.48 -15.76
CA GLU A 81 -1.15 -19.79 -14.42
C GLU A 81 -1.88 -18.60 -13.77
N MET A 82 -1.81 -17.41 -14.38
CA MET A 82 -2.65 -16.29 -13.97
C MET A 82 -4.11 -16.54 -14.36
N PRO A 83 -5.09 -15.85 -13.76
CA PRO A 83 -6.48 -15.90 -14.22
C PRO A 83 -6.63 -15.43 -15.68
N ALA A 84 -7.65 -15.93 -16.38
CA ALA A 84 -7.84 -15.71 -17.82
C ALA A 84 -7.85 -14.21 -18.21
N ASP A 85 -8.42 -13.35 -17.38
CA ASP A 85 -8.44 -11.90 -17.63
C ASP A 85 -7.02 -11.31 -17.68
N TYR A 86 -6.10 -11.78 -16.82
CA TYR A 86 -4.71 -11.35 -16.81
C TYR A 86 -3.87 -12.01 -17.91
N GLN A 87 -4.21 -13.23 -18.32
CA GLN A 87 -3.63 -13.84 -19.53
C GLN A 87 -3.96 -13.00 -20.77
N ALA A 88 -5.23 -12.58 -20.93
CA ALA A 88 -5.63 -11.70 -22.01
C ALA A 88 -4.94 -10.33 -21.95
N LEU A 89 -4.68 -9.80 -20.74
CA LEU A 89 -3.86 -8.59 -20.59
C LEU A 89 -2.41 -8.81 -20.99
N ALA A 90 -1.83 -9.97 -20.68
CA ALA A 90 -0.47 -10.32 -21.07
C ALA A 90 -0.32 -10.40 -22.60
N GLU A 91 -1.31 -10.96 -23.29
CA GLU A 91 -1.38 -10.99 -24.76
C GLU A 91 -1.55 -9.59 -25.37
N ARG A 92 -2.35 -8.73 -24.73
CA ARG A 92 -2.64 -7.38 -25.23
C ARG A 92 -1.50 -6.39 -24.99
N PHE A 93 -0.78 -6.55 -23.88
CA PHE A 93 0.28 -5.65 -23.45
C PHE A 93 1.59 -6.44 -23.34
N THR A 94 2.10 -6.65 -22.12
CA THR A 94 3.25 -7.51 -21.85
C THR A 94 2.96 -8.37 -20.64
N VAL A 95 3.65 -9.50 -20.53
CA VAL A 95 3.57 -10.39 -19.38
C VAL A 95 3.90 -9.62 -18.10
N GLU A 96 4.99 -8.87 -18.09
CA GLU A 96 5.45 -8.12 -16.92
C GLU A 96 4.39 -7.13 -16.41
N ARG A 97 3.68 -6.47 -17.33
CA ARG A 97 2.62 -5.53 -16.97
C ARG A 97 1.41 -6.25 -16.39
N ALA A 98 0.98 -7.34 -17.02
CA ALA A 98 -0.15 -8.13 -16.54
C ALA A 98 0.14 -8.76 -15.17
N VAL A 99 1.37 -9.23 -14.93
CA VAL A 99 1.81 -9.75 -13.63
C VAL A 99 1.79 -8.67 -12.55
N CYS A 100 2.27 -7.46 -12.86
CA CYS A 100 2.17 -6.32 -11.94
C CYS A 100 0.71 -6.02 -11.56
N ASP A 101 -0.19 -5.96 -12.55
CA ASP A 101 -1.60 -5.67 -12.31
C ASP A 101 -2.28 -6.81 -11.53
N TYR A 102 -1.91 -8.07 -11.80
CA TYR A 102 -2.41 -9.22 -11.05
C TYR A 102 -1.98 -9.21 -9.58
N ILE A 103 -0.68 -9.04 -9.31
CA ILE A 103 -0.15 -9.01 -7.94
C ILE A 103 -0.68 -7.79 -7.17
N ALA A 104 -0.76 -6.62 -7.81
CA ALA A 104 -1.33 -5.42 -7.19
C ALA A 104 -2.84 -5.56 -6.88
N GLY A 105 -3.53 -6.46 -7.57
CA GLY A 105 -4.94 -6.79 -7.32
C GLY A 105 -5.18 -7.82 -6.22
N MET A 106 -4.13 -8.42 -5.65
CA MET A 106 -4.24 -9.40 -4.56
C MET A 106 -4.54 -8.72 -3.22
N SER A 107 -5.31 -9.39 -2.36
CA SER A 107 -5.29 -9.08 -0.93
C SER A 107 -4.05 -9.69 -0.26
N ASP A 108 -3.61 -9.13 0.87
CA ASP A 108 -2.48 -9.65 1.64
C ASP A 108 -2.63 -11.15 1.95
N ASP A 109 -3.81 -11.57 2.45
CA ASP A 109 -4.10 -12.97 2.77
C ASP A 109 -4.01 -13.89 1.54
N TYR A 110 -4.46 -13.40 0.38
CA TYR A 110 -4.41 -14.18 -0.86
C TYR A 110 -2.97 -14.31 -1.37
N ALA A 111 -2.19 -13.22 -1.33
CA ALA A 111 -0.78 -13.25 -1.74
C ALA A 111 0.04 -14.21 -0.86
N ILE A 112 -0.22 -14.25 0.45
CA ILE A 112 0.39 -15.21 1.39
C ILE A 112 -0.03 -16.64 1.04
N TRP A 113 -1.33 -16.90 0.88
CA TRP A 113 -1.84 -18.23 0.54
C TRP A 113 -1.26 -18.76 -0.77
N ASP A 114 -1.17 -17.91 -1.78
CA ASP A 114 -0.68 -18.29 -3.10
C ASP A 114 0.84 -18.55 -3.07
N TYR A 115 1.60 -17.70 -2.36
CA TYR A 115 3.01 -17.93 -2.10
C TYR A 115 3.24 -19.27 -1.37
N GLU A 116 2.48 -19.55 -0.32
CA GLU A 116 2.58 -20.83 0.41
C GLU A 116 2.27 -22.02 -0.49
N LYS A 117 1.22 -21.92 -1.32
CA LYS A 117 0.84 -22.96 -2.27
C LYS A 117 1.95 -23.22 -3.31
N LEU A 118 2.62 -22.18 -3.80
CA LEU A 118 3.62 -22.28 -4.86
C LEU A 118 5.00 -22.71 -4.35
N PHE A 119 5.42 -22.25 -3.18
CA PHE A 119 6.82 -22.37 -2.75
C PHE A 119 7.02 -23.19 -1.46
N ILE A 120 5.96 -23.49 -0.70
CA ILE A 120 6.07 -24.22 0.56
C ILE A 120 5.51 -25.64 0.38
N PRO A 121 6.37 -26.69 0.41
CA PRO A 121 5.90 -28.06 0.32
C PRO A 121 4.98 -28.40 1.50
N ARG A 122 3.82 -28.98 1.22
CA ARG A 122 2.95 -29.54 2.26
C ARG A 122 3.47 -30.91 2.65
N SER A 123 3.73 -31.13 3.93
CA SER A 123 3.99 -32.46 4.46
C SER A 123 2.79 -33.36 4.19
N TRP A 124 3.02 -34.58 3.70
CA TRP A 124 1.97 -35.60 3.62
C TRP A 124 1.47 -35.88 5.04
N ASP A 125 0.21 -35.54 5.33
CA ASP A 125 -0.50 -36.11 6.48
C ASP A 125 -0.74 -37.59 6.18
N VAL A 126 0.27 -38.41 6.46
CA VAL A 126 0.09 -39.85 6.59
C VAL A 126 -0.52 -40.07 7.97
N ARG A 127 -1.85 -40.13 8.03
CA ARG A 127 -2.58 -40.74 9.14
C ARG A 127 -2.97 -42.16 8.78
#